data_AF-A0A6P6EB83-F1
#
_entry.id   AF-A0A6P6EB83-F1
#
_cell.length_a   1.000
_cell.length_b   1.000
_cell.length_c   1.000
_cell.angle_alpha   90.00
_cell.angle_beta   90.00
_cell.angle_gamma   90.00
#
_symmetry.space_group_name_H-M   'P 1'
#
loop_
_entity.id
_entity.type
_entity.pdbx_description
1 polymer ?
#
loop_
_entity_poly.entity_id
_entity_poly.type
_entity_poly.pdbx_seq_one_letter_code
_entity_poly.pdbx_strand_id
1 'polypeptide(L)'
;MRKEASHLVRMAQNLEQALATIVVTFQQYCQRSGDKHKLCQAELKELLHKELPTWTPTELRECDYDKLMSALDTNKDCEVDFEEYVHSLGRLCLFCHEHFRGCPPEPPCPQ
;
A
#
# COMPACT_ATOMS: atom_id res chain seq x y z
N MET A 1 -12.44 -3.62 -39.11
CA MET A 1 -12.20 -2.47 -38.19
C MET A 1 -13.45 -1.97 -37.45
N ARG A 2 -14.29 -2.84 -36.87
CA ARG A 2 -15.37 -2.41 -35.93
C ARG A 2 -15.68 -3.39 -34.78
N LYS A 3 -14.97 -4.53 -34.68
CA LYS A 3 -15.20 -5.51 -33.61
C LYS A 3 -14.18 -5.43 -32.45
N GLU A 4 -13.08 -4.71 -32.62
CA GLU A 4 -11.96 -4.66 -31.65
C GLU A 4 -12.19 -3.77 -30.41
N ALA A 5 -13.19 -2.89 -30.40
CA ALA A 5 -13.36 -1.94 -29.29
C ALA A 5 -14.41 -2.34 -28.24
N SER A 6 -15.22 -3.38 -28.49
CA SER A 6 -16.39 -3.69 -27.64
C SER A 6 -16.16 -4.76 -26.57
N HIS A 7 -14.99 -5.40 -26.55
CA HIS A 7 -14.71 -6.54 -25.65
C HIS A 7 -13.55 -6.31 -24.66
N LEU A 8 -12.83 -5.20 -24.74
CA LEU A 8 -11.67 -4.92 -23.85
C LEU A 8 -12.06 -4.29 -22.50
N VAL A 9 -13.34 -3.98 -22.28
CA VAL A 9 -13.88 -3.68 -20.96
C VAL A 9 -14.82 -4.82 -20.56
N ARG A 10 -14.29 -6.05 -20.52
CA ARG A 10 -14.84 -7.04 -19.59
C ARG A 10 -14.70 -6.37 -18.23
N MET A 11 -15.81 -5.99 -17.59
CA MET A 11 -15.77 -5.37 -16.26
C MET A 11 -14.87 -6.24 -15.39
N ALA A 12 -13.64 -5.77 -15.16
CA ALA A 12 -12.73 -6.45 -14.27
C ALA A 12 -13.47 -6.59 -12.95
N GLN A 13 -13.44 -7.80 -12.38
CA GLN A 13 -14.14 -8.05 -11.13
C GLN A 13 -13.65 -7.03 -10.08
N ASN A 14 -14.50 -6.61 -9.14
CA ASN A 14 -14.15 -5.53 -8.19
C ASN A 14 -12.77 -5.75 -7.53
N LEU A 15 -12.39 -7.00 -7.27
CA LEU A 15 -11.08 -7.37 -6.74
C LEU A 15 -9.94 -7.16 -7.75
N GLU A 16 -10.11 -7.54 -9.02
CA GLU A 16 -9.12 -7.29 -10.08
C GLU A 16 -8.88 -5.79 -10.25
N GLN A 17 -9.94 -4.98 -10.16
CA GLN A 17 -9.83 -3.52 -10.20
C GLN A 17 -9.09 -2.97 -8.98
N ALA A 18 -9.42 -3.44 -7.78
CA ALA A 18 -8.74 -3.02 -6.56
C ALA A 18 -7.24 -3.36 -6.58
N LEU A 19 -6.89 -4.59 -7.00
CA LEU A 19 -5.49 -4.99 -7.14
C LEU A 19 -4.76 -4.15 -8.18
N ALA A 20 -5.40 -3.87 -9.33
CA ALA A 20 -4.82 -2.97 -10.33
C ALA A 20 -4.61 -1.56 -9.78
N THR A 21 -5.55 -1.03 -8.99
CA THR A 21 -5.41 0.27 -8.32
C THR A 21 -4.22 0.27 -7.36
N ILE A 22 -4.08 -0.75 -6.50
CA ILE A 22 -2.95 -0.86 -5.55
C ILE A 22 -1.61 -0.83 -6.30
N VAL A 23 -1.48 -1.60 -7.39
CA VAL A 23 -0.25 -1.64 -8.20
C VAL A 23 0.04 -0.28 -8.86
N VAL A 24 -0.96 0.32 -9.50
CA VAL A 24 -0.79 1.59 -10.20
C VAL A 24 -0.45 2.71 -9.23
N THR A 25 -1.10 2.76 -8.06
CA THR A 25 -0.78 3.73 -7.01
C THR A 25 0.67 3.56 -6.57
N PHE A 26 1.14 2.36 -6.23
CA PHE A 26 2.54 2.14 -5.85
C PHE A 26 3.51 2.64 -6.94
N GLN A 27 3.26 2.29 -8.20
CA GLN A 27 4.06 2.70 -9.35
C GLN A 27 4.13 4.23 -9.53
N GLN A 28 3.06 4.96 -9.20
CA GLN A 28 3.05 6.43 -9.32
C GLN A 28 3.99 7.12 -8.33
N TYR A 29 4.27 6.48 -7.18
CA TYR A 29 5.10 7.06 -6.12
C TYR A 29 6.56 6.57 -6.18
N CYS A 30 6.83 5.30 -6.49
CA CYS A 30 8.20 4.76 -6.56
C CYS A 30 9.01 5.20 -7.80
N GLN A 31 8.37 5.87 -8.76
CA GLN A 31 9.05 6.34 -9.97
C GLN A 31 9.86 7.64 -9.78
N ARG A 32 9.84 8.24 -8.58
CA ARG A 32 10.38 9.59 -8.36
C ARG A 32 11.82 9.58 -7.87
N SER A 33 12.24 8.50 -7.21
CA SER A 33 13.61 8.26 -6.75
C SER A 33 14.26 7.07 -7.47
N GLY A 34 15.55 6.85 -7.22
CA GLY A 34 16.45 6.05 -8.08
C GLY A 34 16.02 4.59 -8.32
N ASP A 35 15.31 3.96 -7.39
CA ASP A 35 14.79 2.59 -7.54
C ASP A 35 13.29 2.59 -7.90
N LYS A 36 12.97 2.17 -9.12
CA LYS A 36 11.60 2.13 -9.64
C LYS A 36 10.74 1.02 -9.04
N HIS A 37 11.29 0.19 -8.18
CA HIS A 37 10.60 -0.94 -7.57
C HIS A 37 10.37 -0.76 -6.07
N LYS A 38 10.83 0.36 -5.49
CA LYS A 38 10.75 0.61 -4.06
C LYS A 38 10.38 2.05 -3.75
N LEU A 39 9.74 2.26 -2.60
CA LEU A 39 9.45 3.58 -2.07
C LEU A 39 10.51 3.96 -1.05
N CYS A 40 11.16 5.09 -1.25
CA CYS A 40 11.89 5.72 -0.16
C CYS A 40 10.91 6.33 0.85
N GLN A 41 11.42 6.70 2.02
CA GLN A 41 10.62 7.31 3.09
C GLN A 41 9.80 8.53 2.63
N ALA A 42 10.38 9.38 1.77
CA ALA A 42 9.69 10.57 1.27
C ALA A 42 8.52 10.22 0.34
N GLU A 43 8.70 9.22 -0.53
CA GLU A 43 7.67 8.75 -1.46
C GLU A 43 6.52 8.06 -0.72
N LEU A 44 6.86 7.21 0.25
CA LEU A 44 5.88 6.58 1.14
C LEU A 44 5.06 7.63 1.90
N LYS A 45 5.72 8.63 2.50
CA LYS A 45 5.04 9.70 3.23
C LYS A 45 4.05 10.46 2.35
N GLU A 46 4.44 10.73 1.10
CA GLU A 46 3.56 11.39 0.14
C GLU A 46 2.38 10.50 -0.27
N LEU A 47 2.62 9.22 -0.55
CA LEU A 47 1.58 8.24 -0.87
C LEU A 47 0.52 8.21 0.23
N LEU A 48 0.94 8.06 1.49
CA LEU A 48 0.02 7.96 2.62
C LEU A 48 -0.81 9.25 2.79
N HIS A 49 -0.19 10.42 2.67
CA HIS A 49 -0.90 11.69 2.76
C HIS A 49 -1.94 11.90 1.65
N LYS A 50 -1.63 11.47 0.43
CA LYS A 50 -2.47 11.76 -0.75
C LYS A 50 -3.54 10.71 -0.99
N GLU A 51 -3.18 9.44 -0.84
CA GLU A 51 -4.05 8.31 -1.16
C GLU A 51 -4.86 7.85 0.05
N LEU A 52 -4.34 8.07 1.26
CA LEU A 52 -4.98 7.67 2.53
C LEU A 52 -5.17 8.86 3.52
N PRO A 53 -5.67 10.03 3.07
CA PRO A 53 -5.72 11.25 3.89
C PRO A 53 -6.58 11.14 5.14
N THR A 54 -7.59 10.27 5.13
CA THR A 54 -8.46 10.01 6.29
C THR A 54 -7.84 9.06 7.30
N TRP A 55 -6.80 8.32 6.91
CA TRP A 55 -6.14 7.31 7.74
C TRP A 55 -4.81 7.82 8.30
N THR A 56 -4.22 8.84 7.67
CA THR A 56 -3.14 9.63 8.25
C THR A 56 -3.73 10.86 8.96
N PRO A 57 -3.68 10.94 10.31
CA PRO A 57 -3.97 12.19 10.99
C PRO A 57 -3.12 13.32 10.40
N THR A 58 -3.71 14.49 10.18
CA THR A 58 -3.01 15.70 9.71
C THR A 58 -1.86 16.13 10.64
N GLU A 59 -1.78 15.53 11.84
CA GLU A 59 -0.83 15.80 12.92
C GLU A 59 0.31 14.78 13.03
N LEU A 60 0.43 13.79 12.14
CA LEU A 60 1.56 12.85 12.18
C LEU A 60 2.88 13.61 12.11
N ARG A 61 3.70 13.49 13.15
CA ARG A 61 5.03 14.12 13.21
C ARG A 61 6.03 13.28 12.42
N GLU A 62 7.18 13.85 12.06
CA GLU A 62 8.25 13.11 11.39
C GLU A 62 8.58 11.79 12.12
N CYS A 63 8.60 11.80 13.45
CA CYS A 63 8.87 10.60 14.26
C CYS A 63 7.81 9.51 14.16
N ASP A 64 6.59 9.82 13.71
CA ASP A 64 5.54 8.84 13.47
C ASP A 64 5.70 8.21 12.09
N TYR A 65 6.21 8.97 11.10
CA TYR A 65 6.63 8.43 9.80
C TYR A 65 7.86 7.55 9.91
N ASP A 66 8.84 7.90 10.75
CA ASP A 66 10.02 7.05 11.02
C ASP A 66 9.61 5.70 11.60
N LYS A 67 8.69 5.70 12.58
CA LYS A 67 8.14 4.47 13.17
C LYS A 67 7.36 3.65 12.16
N LEU A 68 6.57 4.32 11.31
CA LEU A 68 5.82 3.67 10.27
C LEU A 68 6.77 3.04 9.26
N MET A 69 7.74 3.80 8.74
CA MET A 69 8.79 3.28 7.87
C MET A 69 9.46 2.06 8.50
N SER A 70 9.90 2.15 9.76
CA SER A 70 10.51 1.02 10.48
C SER A 70 9.57 -0.19 10.67
N ALA A 71 8.26 -0.01 10.59
CA ALA A 71 7.29 -1.10 10.69
C ALA A 71 6.96 -1.72 9.32
N LEU A 72 7.13 -0.96 8.24
CA LEU A 72 6.90 -1.36 6.86
C LEU A 72 8.15 -2.00 6.24
N ASP A 73 9.31 -1.38 6.44
CA ASP A 73 10.65 -1.84 6.06
C ASP A 73 11.09 -2.98 6.99
N THR A 74 10.64 -4.19 6.64
CA THR A 74 10.88 -5.40 7.42
C THR A 74 12.30 -5.93 7.23
N ASN A 75 12.88 -5.71 6.05
CA ASN A 75 14.22 -6.16 5.71
C ASN A 75 15.32 -5.16 6.19
N LYS A 76 14.93 -3.95 6.59
CA LYS A 76 15.75 -2.85 7.12
C LYS A 76 16.73 -2.27 6.10
N ASP A 77 16.33 -2.18 4.84
CA ASP A 77 17.11 -1.58 3.76
C ASP A 77 16.84 -0.07 3.57
N CYS A 78 16.00 0.52 4.43
CA CYS A 78 15.55 1.91 4.40
C CYS A 78 14.69 2.26 3.17
N GLU A 79 14.16 1.25 2.49
CA GLU A 79 13.22 1.36 1.38
C GLU A 79 12.01 0.45 1.68
N VAL A 80 10.92 0.61 0.93
CA VAL A 80 9.74 -0.25 1.05
C VAL A 80 9.44 -0.84 -0.31
N ASP A 81 9.61 -2.15 -0.45
CA ASP A 81 9.24 -2.84 -1.68
C ASP A 81 7.72 -3.08 -1.79
N PHE A 82 7.30 -3.66 -2.92
CA PHE A 82 5.87 -3.89 -3.15
C PHE A 82 5.25 -4.92 -2.18
N GLU A 83 6.01 -5.93 -1.76
CA GLU A 83 5.51 -6.95 -0.83
C GLU A 83 5.28 -6.35 0.55
N GLU A 84 6.25 -5.57 1.03
CA GLU A 84 6.16 -4.81 2.27
C GLU A 84 5.00 -3.81 2.26
N TYR A 85 4.81 -3.11 1.14
CA TYR A 85 3.69 -2.21 0.94
C TYR A 85 2.32 -2.91 1.04
N VAL A 86 2.12 -4.01 0.29
CA VAL A 86 0.83 -4.73 0.27
C VAL A 86 0.53 -5.40 1.60
N HIS A 87 1.52 -6.02 2.22
CA HIS A 87 1.38 -6.61 3.57
C HIS A 87 0.91 -5.54 4.57
N SER A 88 1.39 -4.33 4.42
CA SER A 88 1.05 -3.21 5.29
C SER A 88 -0.33 -2.62 5.04
N LEU A 89 -0.77 -2.55 3.78
CA LEU A 89 -2.18 -2.29 3.46
C LEU A 89 -3.10 -3.34 4.12
N GLY A 90 -2.69 -4.61 4.12
CA GLY A 90 -3.38 -5.69 4.83
C GLY A 90 -3.49 -5.42 6.34
N ARG A 91 -2.39 -5.04 6.99
CA ARG A 91 -2.38 -4.66 8.42
C ARG A 91 -3.24 -3.44 8.70
N LEU A 92 -3.23 -2.43 7.82
CA LEU A 92 -4.09 -1.25 7.94
C LEU A 92 -5.57 -1.63 7.84
N CYS A 93 -5.94 -2.52 6.92
CA CYS A 93 -7.31 -3.06 6.87
C CYS A 93 -7.70 -3.75 8.17
N LEU A 94 -6.82 -4.57 8.76
CA LEU A 94 -7.09 -5.22 10.05
C LEU A 94 -7.29 -4.23 11.20
N PHE A 95 -6.52 -3.13 11.23
CA PHE A 95 -6.57 -2.15 12.31
C PHE A 95 -7.71 -1.13 12.14
N CYS A 96 -7.94 -0.65 10.92
CA CYS A 96 -8.82 0.49 10.64
C CYS A 96 -10.22 0.09 10.17
N HIS A 97 -10.41 -1.09 9.58
CA HIS A 97 -11.71 -1.49 9.05
C HIS A 97 -12.57 -2.14 10.14
N GLU A 98 -13.80 -1.63 10.33
CA GLU A 98 -14.69 -2.04 11.42
C GLU A 98 -14.95 -3.56 11.46
N HIS A 99 -14.97 -4.20 10.29
CA HIS A 99 -15.13 -5.66 10.16
C HIS A 99 -14.05 -6.46 10.91
N PHE A 100 -12.82 -5.96 11.01
CA PHE A 100 -11.68 -6.67 11.58
C PHE A 100 -11.31 -6.22 13.01
N ARG A 101 -12.07 -5.30 13.61
CA ARG A 101 -11.81 -4.70 14.94
C ARG A 101 -11.78 -5.67 16.13
N GLY A 102 -11.93 -6.97 15.89
CA GLY A 102 -11.85 -8.05 16.88
C GLY A 102 -11.11 -9.29 16.40
N CYS A 103 -10.36 -9.21 15.30
CA CYS A 103 -9.53 -10.32 14.85
C CYS A 103 -8.37 -10.52 15.85
N PRO A 104 -8.22 -11.72 16.47
CA PRO A 104 -7.06 -11.99 17.30
C PRO A 104 -5.79 -11.92 16.42
N PRO A 105 -4.66 -11.40 16.95
CA PRO A 105 -3.41 -11.41 16.21
C PRO A 105 -3.08 -12.85 15.80
N GLU A 106 -2.75 -13.08 14.53
CA GLU A 106 -2.38 -14.40 14.06
C GLU A 106 -1.19 -14.93 14.87
N PRO A 107 -1.24 -16.18 15.36
CA PRO A 107 -0.06 -16.80 15.95
C PRO A 107 1.04 -16.87 14.88
N PRO A 108 2.32 -16.65 15.25
CA PRO A 108 3.42 -16.78 14.30
C PRO A 108 3.38 -18.17 13.65
N CYS A 109 3.59 -18.24 12.32
CA CYS A 109 3.64 -19.49 11.59
C CYS A 109 4.56 -20.50 12.31
N PRO A 110 4.12 -21.75 12.50
CA PRO A 110 5.03 -22.79 12.96
C PRO A 110 6.15 -22.95 11.92
N GLN A 111 7.38 -22.78 12.39
CA GLN A 111 8.60 -23.05 11.61
C GLN A 111 8.73 -24.54 11.28
#